data_AF-A0AA86Q296-F1
#
_entry.id   AF-A0AA86Q296-F1
#
_cell.length_a   1.000
_cell.length_b   1.000
_cell.length_c   1.000
_cell.angle_alpha   90.00
_cell.angle_beta   90.00
_cell.angle_gamma   90.00
#
_symmetry.space_group_name_H-M   'P 1'
#
loop_
_entity.id
_entity.type
_entity.pdbx_description
1 polymer ?
#
loop_
_entity_poly.entity_id
_entity_poly.type
_entity_poly.pdbx_seq_one_letter_code
_entity_poly.pdbx_strand_id
1 'polypeptide(L)'
;MIHITPDELYSSIYKKVQANLALIQFQKEEENLIGLSCMHRTTHCVQNDEIVAFTSYIPTNMLSHVKHRPTYRYIQDLEASISYPLVQDQFNQFSECVLIPFIAFSEQYVRQSLYFASVQAIYKNLPLVIPTRACPYDFSLLRGVVSNNNYSVIFPRFLPQFILTEPSPAGPFANKTGTLLHPVQIETQIEISQAVLVIQDAFVNDPVYQLYCPNVQKRREMLKDMTVQLARDTGHRGTNFLYCEGGIFSVQRAQICILGSPPGTKDEFFGSELGYAKVMLKHLGMNYLNIENTFDKMHEECCGHLFKHYYVALLGTSDPGQGLGTVALQIPNDIVQQVTAEIYIDNSNERNLKFYGKEGFQIYGEYAITHKGKQVKAWGMRKNITYDNSGFLVKQYTGGK
;
A
#
# COMPACT_ATOMS: atom_id res chain seq x y z
N MET A 1 23.66 -20.11 -27.10
CA MET A 1 23.42 -20.85 -25.83
C MET A 1 24.57 -20.50 -24.89
N ILE A 2 24.28 -19.75 -23.81
CA ILE A 2 25.28 -19.44 -22.79
C ILE A 2 25.13 -20.52 -21.71
N HIS A 3 26.11 -21.41 -21.60
CA HIS A 3 26.20 -22.36 -20.50
C HIS A 3 26.79 -21.61 -19.30
N ILE A 4 25.94 -21.28 -18.33
CA ILE A 4 26.37 -20.82 -17.01
C ILE A 4 26.59 -22.07 -16.16
N THR A 5 27.78 -22.21 -15.60
CA THR A 5 28.09 -23.35 -14.73
C THR A 5 27.44 -23.16 -13.36
N PRO A 6 27.06 -24.24 -12.64
CA PRO A 6 26.48 -24.14 -11.30
C PRO A 6 27.31 -23.28 -10.33
N ASP A 7 28.64 -23.29 -10.48
CA ASP A 7 29.57 -22.53 -9.64
C ASP A 7 29.52 -21.01 -9.91
N GLU A 8 29.28 -20.60 -11.15
CA GLU A 8 29.09 -19.18 -11.52
C GLU A 8 27.75 -18.64 -11.00
N LEU A 9 26.72 -19.48 -10.99
CA LEU A 9 25.42 -19.15 -10.40
C LEU A 9 25.53 -19.02 -8.87
N TYR A 10 26.23 -19.94 -8.21
CA TYR A 10 26.46 -19.93 -6.77
C TYR A 10 27.28 -18.70 -6.33
N SER A 11 28.34 -18.35 -7.07
CA SER A 11 29.16 -17.17 -6.79
C SER A 11 28.37 -15.85 -6.93
N SER A 12 27.46 -15.78 -7.92
CA SER A 12 26.59 -14.62 -8.14
C SER A 12 25.56 -14.44 -7.02
N ILE A 13 24.96 -15.54 -6.55
CA ILE A 13 24.02 -15.54 -5.42
C ILE A 13 24.75 -15.16 -4.13
N TYR A 14 25.92 -15.73 -3.86
CA TYR A 14 26.70 -15.42 -2.66
C TYR A 14 27.12 -13.95 -2.58
N LYS A 15 27.51 -13.35 -3.71
CA LYS A 15 27.82 -11.90 -3.78
C LYS A 15 26.60 -11.02 -3.53
N LYS A 16 25.41 -11.42 -3.98
CA LYS A 16 24.15 -10.71 -3.71
C LYS A 16 23.76 -10.79 -2.23
N VAL A 17 23.94 -11.95 -1.59
CA VAL A 17 23.67 -12.12 -0.15
C VAL A 17 24.63 -11.25 0.69
N GLN A 18 25.92 -11.24 0.37
CA GLN A 18 26.91 -10.41 1.07
C GLN A 18 26.66 -8.90 0.89
N ALA A 19 26.23 -8.46 -0.30
CA ALA A 19 25.87 -7.07 -0.55
C ALA A 19 24.62 -6.63 0.26
N ASN A 20 23.63 -7.51 0.39
CA ASN A 20 22.44 -7.26 1.20
C ASN A 20 22.76 -7.24 2.71
N LEU A 21 23.63 -8.13 3.18
CA LEU A 21 24.09 -8.15 4.57
C LEU A 21 24.84 -6.86 4.95
N ALA A 22 25.70 -6.34 4.06
CA ALA A 22 26.39 -5.08 4.28
C ALA A 22 25.42 -3.88 4.33
N LEU A 23 24.35 -3.89 3.52
CA LEU A 23 23.30 -2.87 3.54
C LEU A 23 22.51 -2.86 4.85
N ILE A 24 22.19 -4.05 5.37
CA ILE A 24 21.46 -4.24 6.64
C ILE A 24 22.31 -3.78 7.83
N GLN A 25 23.62 -4.05 7.79
CA GLN A 25 24.54 -3.65 8.85
C GLN A 25 24.71 -2.12 8.91
N PHE A 26 24.72 -1.45 7.74
CA PHE A 26 24.73 0.00 7.62
C PHE A 26 23.44 0.66 8.15
N GLN A 27 22.26 0.07 7.89
CA GLN A 27 20.97 0.59 8.39
C GLN A 27 20.84 0.49 9.93
N LYS A 28 21.36 -0.59 10.54
CA LYS A 28 21.39 -0.74 12.01
C LYS A 28 22.25 0.29 12.74
N GLU A 29 23.26 0.85 12.08
CA GLU A 29 24.10 1.90 12.64
C GLU A 29 23.41 3.27 12.59
N GLU A 30 22.60 3.55 11.57
CA GLU A 30 21.78 4.79 11.49
C GLU A 30 20.61 4.78 12.49
N GLU A 31 19.94 3.65 12.71
CA GLU A 31 18.79 3.55 13.64
C GLU A 31 19.17 3.77 15.11
N ASN A 32 20.42 3.50 15.51
CA ASN A 32 20.89 3.75 16.87
C ASN A 32 21.14 5.25 17.18
N LEU A 33 21.11 6.12 16.17
CA LEU A 33 21.46 7.54 16.32
C LEU A 33 20.25 8.48 16.45
N ILE A 34 19.02 8.05 16.14
CA ILE A 34 17.86 8.95 16.11
C ILE A 34 16.65 8.29 16.79
N GLY A 35 16.42 8.69 18.04
CA GLY A 35 15.24 8.29 18.81
C GLY A 35 13.96 8.91 18.25
N LEU A 36 12.95 8.05 18.06
CA LEU A 36 11.57 8.28 17.59
C LEU A 36 11.36 8.12 16.07
N SER A 37 11.09 6.87 15.66
CA SER A 37 10.34 6.53 14.44
C SER A 37 9.66 5.16 14.62
N CYS A 38 8.70 4.84 13.74
CA CYS A 38 7.91 3.61 13.70
C CYS A 38 8.77 2.36 13.91
N MET A 39 8.38 1.46 14.84
CA MET A 39 9.14 0.22 15.07
C MET A 39 8.83 -0.79 13.94
N HIS A 40 9.50 -0.64 12.80
CA HIS A 40 9.68 -1.74 11.85
C HIS A 40 10.66 -2.72 12.48
N ARG A 41 10.15 -3.80 13.07
CA ARG A 41 11.03 -4.86 13.57
C ARG A 41 11.08 -5.97 12.54
N THR A 42 12.15 -5.97 11.75
CA THR A 42 12.52 -7.12 10.94
C THR A 42 13.35 -8.05 11.81
N THR A 43 12.77 -9.15 12.28
CA THR A 43 13.55 -10.19 12.97
C THR A 43 14.20 -11.06 11.90
N HIS A 44 15.49 -11.36 12.04
CA HIS A 44 16.20 -12.27 11.16
C HIS A 44 16.56 -13.52 11.95
N CYS A 45 16.15 -14.69 11.46
CA CYS A 45 16.63 -15.97 11.96
C CYS A 45 17.52 -16.60 10.89
N VAL A 46 18.68 -17.13 11.29
CA VAL A 46 19.62 -17.83 10.42
C VAL A 46 19.58 -19.31 10.77
N GLN A 47 19.19 -20.16 9.82
CA GLN A 47 19.22 -21.61 9.97
C GLN A 47 19.57 -22.25 8.62
N ASN A 48 20.52 -23.20 8.60
CA ASN A 48 21.01 -23.87 7.38
C ASN A 48 21.49 -22.92 6.27
N ASP A 49 22.18 -21.83 6.64
CA ASP A 49 22.69 -20.79 5.73
C ASP A 49 21.62 -19.96 4.97
N GLU A 50 20.33 -20.09 5.33
CA GLU A 50 19.25 -19.24 4.80
C GLU A 50 18.77 -18.21 5.84
N ILE A 51 18.49 -16.98 5.37
CA ILE A 51 17.99 -15.87 6.20
C ILE A 51 16.48 -15.79 6.01
N VAL A 52 15.72 -16.05 7.08
CA VAL A 52 14.27 -15.81 7.11
C VAL A 52 14.01 -14.45 7.75
N ALA A 53 13.32 -13.56 7.05
CA ALA A 53 12.98 -12.23 7.51
C ALA A 53 11.51 -12.18 7.96
N PHE A 54 11.26 -11.70 9.18
CA PHE A 54 9.92 -11.53 9.73
C PHE A 54 9.60 -10.06 9.82
N THR A 55 8.56 -9.56 9.16
CA THR A 55 8.11 -8.17 9.32
C THR A 55 6.85 -8.12 10.17
N SER A 56 6.97 -7.66 11.42
CA SER A 56 5.80 -7.30 12.24
C SER A 56 5.56 -5.81 12.12
N TYR A 57 4.36 -5.40 11.70
CA TYR A 57 3.94 -4.01 11.72
C TYR A 57 3.16 -3.72 13.00
N ILE A 58 3.73 -2.88 13.88
CA ILE A 58 3.04 -2.34 15.05
C ILE A 58 3.00 -0.82 14.89
N PRO A 59 1.84 -0.23 14.54
CA PRO A 59 1.68 1.22 14.46
C PRO A 59 2.15 1.93 15.74
N THR A 60 2.85 3.05 15.60
CA THR A 60 3.48 3.82 16.69
C THR A 60 2.48 4.35 17.71
N ASN A 61 1.25 4.65 17.27
CA ASN A 61 0.14 5.02 18.15
C ASN A 61 -0.34 3.87 19.07
N MET A 62 0.12 2.62 18.85
CA MET A 62 -0.17 1.49 19.73
C MET A 62 0.72 1.45 20.98
N LEU A 63 1.88 2.11 20.97
CA LEU A 63 2.84 2.04 22.08
C LEU A 63 2.62 3.13 23.14
N SER A 64 2.01 4.26 22.78
CA SER A 64 1.75 5.38 23.71
C SER A 64 0.71 5.06 24.79
N HIS A 65 -0.13 4.03 24.58
CA HIS A 65 -1.17 3.61 25.53
C HIS A 65 -0.79 2.40 26.39
N VAL A 66 0.39 1.82 26.19
CA VAL A 66 0.85 0.63 26.92
C VAL A 66 1.76 1.05 28.07
N LYS A 67 1.19 1.20 29.27
CA LYS A 67 2.01 1.31 30.49
C LYS A 67 2.76 -0.01 30.71
N HIS A 68 4.09 0.08 30.62
CA HIS A 68 5.12 -0.96 30.73
C HIS A 68 4.76 -2.24 31.51
N ARG A 69 4.87 -3.41 30.83
CA ARG A 69 5.38 -4.73 31.27
C ARG A 69 4.77 -5.98 30.58
N PRO A 70 3.50 -6.04 30.13
CA PRO A 70 2.95 -7.30 29.59
C PRO A 70 3.35 -7.60 28.14
N THR A 71 3.71 -6.59 27.34
CA THR A 71 4.03 -6.74 25.91
C THR A 71 5.33 -7.51 25.65
N TYR A 72 6.34 -7.34 26.51
CA TYR A 72 7.66 -7.95 26.33
C TYR A 72 7.63 -9.46 26.55
N ARG A 73 6.89 -9.91 27.57
CA ARG A 73 6.69 -11.33 27.86
C ARG A 73 5.87 -12.02 26.78
N TYR A 74 4.89 -11.32 26.21
CA TYR A 74 4.08 -11.85 25.11
C TYR A 74 4.88 -11.99 23.81
N ILE A 75 5.75 -11.04 23.46
CA ILE A 75 6.66 -11.19 22.31
C ILE A 75 7.57 -12.41 22.52
N GLN A 76 8.11 -12.59 23.72
CA GLN A 76 8.91 -13.78 24.08
C GLN A 76 8.10 -15.08 24.01
N ASP A 77 6.84 -15.08 24.48
CA ASP A 77 5.96 -16.24 24.41
C ASP A 77 5.57 -16.57 22.96
N LEU A 78 5.45 -15.56 22.11
CA LEU A 78 5.16 -15.71 20.68
C LEU A 78 6.39 -16.20 19.91
N GLU A 79 7.58 -15.65 20.20
CA GLU A 79 8.88 -16.16 19.74
C GLU A 79 9.08 -17.61 20.18
N ALA A 80 8.73 -17.96 21.42
CA ALA A 80 8.79 -19.33 21.95
C ALA A 80 7.76 -20.28 21.30
N SER A 81 6.60 -19.76 20.88
CA SER A 81 5.58 -20.51 20.15
C SER A 81 5.99 -20.78 18.70
N ILE A 82 6.69 -19.83 18.06
CA ILE A 82 7.28 -19.97 16.72
C ILE A 82 8.46 -20.95 16.76
N SER A 83 9.17 -21.03 17.89
CA SER A 83 10.30 -21.96 18.14
C SER A 83 9.92 -23.45 18.22
N TYR A 84 8.63 -23.80 18.08
CA TYR A 84 8.20 -25.20 18.01
C TYR A 84 8.52 -25.78 16.63
N PRO A 85 9.26 -26.90 16.50
CA PRO A 85 9.71 -27.43 15.21
C PRO A 85 8.58 -27.62 14.18
N LEU A 86 7.40 -28.05 14.62
CA LEU A 86 6.23 -28.25 13.76
C LEU A 86 5.61 -26.93 13.26
N VAL A 87 5.71 -25.86 14.05
CA VAL A 87 5.28 -24.50 13.68
C VAL A 87 6.32 -23.89 12.75
N GLN A 88 7.60 -24.08 13.05
CA GLN A 88 8.73 -23.53 12.30
C GLN A 88 8.83 -24.12 10.89
N ASP A 89 8.73 -25.44 10.71
CA ASP A 89 8.77 -26.10 9.38
C ASP A 89 7.60 -25.67 8.48
N GLN A 90 6.44 -25.32 9.06
CA GLN A 90 5.26 -24.85 8.33
C GLN A 90 5.28 -23.35 8.05
N PHE A 91 5.83 -22.54 8.97
CA PHE A 91 6.07 -21.12 8.76
C PHE A 91 7.20 -20.87 7.74
N ASN A 92 8.20 -21.74 7.67
CA ASN A 92 9.29 -21.66 6.69
C ASN A 92 8.81 -21.85 5.23
N GLN A 93 7.59 -22.36 5.00
CA GLN A 93 6.98 -22.42 3.66
C GLN A 93 6.41 -21.08 3.18
N PHE A 94 6.24 -20.11 4.08
CA PHE A 94 5.72 -18.78 3.78
C PHE A 94 6.75 -17.74 4.22
N SER A 95 7.57 -17.26 3.28
CA SER A 95 8.53 -16.18 3.55
C SER A 95 7.85 -14.88 4.00
N GLU A 96 6.55 -14.74 3.77
CA GLU A 96 5.74 -13.57 4.12
C GLU A 96 4.36 -14.01 4.64
N CYS A 97 3.94 -13.50 5.79
CA CYS A 97 2.59 -13.67 6.33
C CYS A 97 2.20 -12.42 7.11
N VAL A 98 0.89 -12.18 7.28
CA VAL A 98 0.39 -11.09 8.12
C VAL A 98 0.02 -11.65 9.48
N LEU A 99 0.86 -11.36 10.48
CA LEU A 99 0.62 -11.74 11.87
C LEU A 99 -0.08 -10.62 12.63
N ILE A 100 -1.19 -10.95 13.29
CA ILE A 100 -1.95 -10.00 14.11
C ILE A 100 -1.72 -10.29 15.59
N PRO A 101 -0.89 -9.51 16.31
CA PRO A 101 -0.74 -9.68 17.75
C PRO A 101 -1.99 -9.14 18.48
N PHE A 102 -2.70 -10.00 19.20
CA PHE A 102 -3.78 -9.56 20.08
C PHE A 102 -3.23 -9.29 21.48
N ILE A 103 -3.32 -8.04 21.93
CA ILE A 103 -3.07 -7.64 23.32
C ILE A 103 -4.36 -7.06 23.86
N ALA A 104 -5.27 -7.88 24.40
CA ALA A 104 -6.44 -7.47 25.20
C ALA A 104 -7.02 -6.08 24.88
N PHE A 105 -7.35 -5.82 23.61
CA PHE A 105 -7.87 -4.53 23.16
C PHE A 105 -9.40 -4.51 23.21
N SER A 106 -10.05 -3.34 23.07
CA SER A 106 -11.51 -3.27 22.91
C SER A 106 -11.98 -3.99 21.64
N GLU A 107 -13.25 -4.42 21.58
CA GLU A 107 -13.84 -5.07 20.40
C GLU A 107 -13.65 -4.23 19.12
N GLN A 108 -13.85 -2.91 19.22
CA GLN A 108 -13.67 -1.97 18.11
C GLN A 108 -12.24 -2.02 17.56
N TYR A 109 -11.25 -2.12 18.45
CA TYR A 109 -9.84 -2.16 18.07
C TYR A 109 -9.45 -3.50 17.42
N VAL A 110 -10.01 -4.60 17.93
CA VAL A 110 -9.88 -5.93 17.32
C VAL A 110 -10.41 -5.89 15.89
N ARG A 111 -11.61 -5.33 15.67
CA ARG A 111 -12.19 -5.18 14.33
C ARG A 111 -11.29 -4.35 13.41
N GLN A 112 -10.74 -3.24 13.89
CA GLN A 112 -9.84 -2.39 13.10
C GLN A 112 -8.53 -3.11 12.74
N SER A 113 -7.84 -3.70 13.71
CA SER A 113 -6.57 -4.39 13.47
C SER A 113 -6.74 -5.58 12.52
N LEU A 114 -7.82 -6.35 12.70
CA LEU A 114 -8.19 -7.44 11.81
C LEU A 114 -8.48 -6.95 10.39
N TYR A 115 -9.19 -5.84 10.28
CA TYR A 115 -9.56 -5.27 8.99
C TYR A 115 -8.32 -4.92 8.15
N PHE A 116 -7.38 -4.14 8.70
CA PHE A 116 -6.16 -3.75 7.96
C PHE A 116 -5.34 -4.96 7.52
N ALA A 117 -5.12 -5.88 8.47
CA ALA A 117 -4.33 -7.07 8.22
C ALA A 117 -4.99 -7.99 7.19
N SER A 118 -6.33 -8.08 7.21
CA SER A 118 -7.08 -8.84 6.19
C SER A 118 -6.95 -8.18 4.82
N VAL A 119 -7.10 -6.86 4.74
CA VAL A 119 -6.89 -6.11 3.49
C VAL A 119 -5.49 -6.36 2.95
N GLN A 120 -4.45 -6.16 3.77
CA GLN A 120 -3.07 -6.41 3.35
C GLN A 120 -2.86 -7.86 2.90
N ALA A 121 -3.34 -8.83 3.67
CA ALA A 121 -3.23 -10.25 3.34
C ALA A 121 -3.87 -10.56 1.98
N ILE A 122 -5.06 -10.04 1.70
CA ILE A 122 -5.73 -10.25 0.41
C ILE A 122 -4.92 -9.66 -0.74
N TYR A 123 -4.48 -8.41 -0.63
CA TYR A 123 -3.84 -7.71 -1.74
C TYR A 123 -2.38 -8.08 -1.96
N LYS A 124 -1.68 -8.51 -0.92
CA LYS A 124 -0.36 -9.10 -1.03
C LYS A 124 -0.42 -10.61 -1.30
N ASN A 125 -1.62 -11.19 -1.36
CA ASN A 125 -1.83 -12.62 -1.44
C ASN A 125 -1.05 -13.39 -0.35
N LEU A 126 -1.03 -12.84 0.86
CA LEU A 126 -0.37 -13.41 2.03
C LEU A 126 -1.37 -14.15 2.90
N PRO A 127 -0.96 -15.26 3.53
CA PRO A 127 -1.77 -15.88 4.56
C PRO A 127 -1.94 -14.94 5.76
N LEU A 128 -3.18 -14.84 6.25
CA LEU A 128 -3.51 -14.15 7.51
C LEU A 128 -3.42 -15.12 8.68
N VAL A 129 -2.56 -14.83 9.67
CA VAL A 129 -2.38 -15.68 10.84
C VAL A 129 -2.90 -15.00 12.10
N ILE A 130 -3.88 -15.64 12.74
CA ILE A 130 -4.59 -15.15 13.94
C ILE A 130 -4.31 -16.11 15.10
N PRO A 131 -3.46 -15.75 16.09
CA PRO A 131 -3.16 -16.63 17.22
C PRO A 131 -4.37 -16.79 18.14
N THR A 132 -4.90 -18.01 18.24
CA THR A 132 -6.16 -18.33 18.93
C THR A 132 -6.13 -18.16 20.45
N ARG A 133 -4.94 -18.21 21.08
CA ARG A 133 -4.79 -18.02 22.54
C ARG A 133 -4.89 -16.56 22.98
N ALA A 134 -4.81 -15.61 22.04
CA ALA A 134 -4.66 -14.20 22.35
C ALA A 134 -5.93 -13.38 22.15
N CYS A 135 -6.98 -13.97 21.57
CA CYS A 135 -8.28 -13.32 21.42
C CYS A 135 -9.21 -13.77 22.57
N PRO A 136 -9.39 -12.97 23.64
CA PRO A 136 -10.35 -13.28 24.70
C PRO A 136 -11.81 -13.11 24.26
N TYR A 137 -12.04 -12.64 23.03
CA TYR A 137 -13.36 -12.41 22.46
C TYR A 137 -13.89 -13.65 21.73
N ASP A 138 -15.22 -13.78 21.72
CA ASP A 138 -15.92 -14.82 21.01
C ASP A 138 -15.52 -14.84 19.52
N PHE A 139 -15.07 -16.00 19.05
CA PHE A 139 -14.76 -16.28 17.66
C PHE A 139 -15.94 -16.00 16.71
N SER A 140 -17.16 -15.85 17.22
CA SER A 140 -18.32 -15.38 16.46
C SER A 140 -18.08 -14.03 15.77
N LEU A 141 -17.34 -13.11 16.40
CA LEU A 141 -17.02 -11.80 15.83
C LEU A 141 -16.11 -11.93 14.61
N LEU A 142 -15.07 -12.74 14.77
CA LEU A 142 -14.11 -13.10 13.74
C LEU A 142 -14.80 -13.83 12.60
N ARG A 143 -15.63 -14.84 12.90
CA ARG A 143 -16.46 -15.52 11.89
C ARG A 143 -17.40 -14.59 11.17
N GLY A 144 -17.98 -13.59 11.84
CA GLY A 144 -18.84 -12.59 11.21
C GLY A 144 -18.08 -11.73 10.19
N VAL A 145 -16.90 -11.21 10.56
CA VAL A 145 -16.03 -10.46 9.64
C VAL A 145 -15.57 -11.31 8.46
N VAL A 146 -15.32 -12.60 8.71
CA VAL A 146 -14.83 -13.55 7.71
C VAL A 146 -15.93 -13.97 6.73
N SER A 147 -17.09 -14.38 7.26
CA SER A 147 -18.22 -14.86 6.46
C SER A 147 -18.86 -13.76 5.62
N ASN A 148 -18.97 -12.53 6.13
CA ASN A 148 -19.58 -11.41 5.40
C ASN A 148 -18.78 -10.97 4.18
N ASN A 149 -17.48 -11.26 4.14
CA ASN A 149 -16.59 -10.80 3.09
C ASN A 149 -16.05 -11.94 2.22
N ASN A 150 -16.66 -13.13 2.30
CA ASN A 150 -16.16 -14.36 1.64
C ASN A 150 -14.69 -14.66 1.95
N TYR A 151 -14.20 -14.27 3.12
CA TYR A 151 -12.86 -14.61 3.54
C TYR A 151 -12.84 -16.06 3.99
N SER A 152 -11.78 -16.74 3.59
CA SER A 152 -11.47 -18.08 4.03
C SER A 152 -10.54 -18.01 5.22
N VAL A 153 -11.08 -17.97 6.44
CA VAL A 153 -10.26 -17.96 7.68
C VAL A 153 -10.44 -19.26 8.44
N ILE A 154 -9.32 -19.97 8.64
CA ILE A 154 -9.28 -21.18 9.46
C ILE A 154 -8.84 -20.83 10.88
N PHE A 155 -9.57 -21.37 11.85
CA PHE A 155 -9.27 -21.27 13.27
C PHE A 155 -8.62 -22.57 13.76
N PRO A 156 -7.30 -22.63 13.99
CA PRO A 156 -6.69 -23.81 14.58
C PRO A 156 -7.14 -24.02 16.02
N ARG A 157 -7.74 -25.18 16.32
CA ARG A 157 -7.79 -25.65 17.71
C ARG A 157 -6.46 -26.22 18.19
N PHE A 158 -5.59 -26.80 17.33
CA PHE A 158 -4.25 -27.29 17.70
C PHE A 158 -3.22 -27.34 16.52
N LEU A 159 -3.13 -26.25 15.74
CA LEU A 159 -2.39 -26.04 14.46
C LEU A 159 -3.09 -26.59 13.19
N PRO A 160 -3.30 -25.77 12.12
CA PRO A 160 -4.33 -26.04 11.12
C PRO A 160 -3.81 -26.20 9.67
N GLN A 161 -4.70 -26.72 8.83
CA GLN A 161 -4.67 -26.52 7.37
C GLN A 161 -4.77 -25.02 7.04
N PHE A 162 -4.08 -24.61 5.98
CA PHE A 162 -3.96 -23.26 5.45
C PHE A 162 -5.00 -23.04 4.35
N ILE A 163 -5.58 -21.84 4.22
CA ILE A 163 -6.34 -21.48 3.01
C ILE A 163 -5.54 -20.48 2.19
N LEU A 164 -5.30 -20.89 0.95
CA LEU A 164 -4.97 -20.05 -0.18
C LEU A 164 -6.20 -19.17 -0.45
N THR A 165 -6.13 -17.87 -0.18
CA THR A 165 -6.94 -16.95 -0.97
C THR A 165 -6.58 -17.21 -2.43
N GLU A 166 -7.56 -17.39 -3.31
CA GLU A 166 -7.23 -17.38 -4.73
C GLU A 166 -6.45 -16.09 -5.01
N PRO A 167 -5.32 -16.16 -5.73
CA PRO A 167 -4.46 -15.01 -5.97
C PRO A 167 -5.27 -13.89 -6.60
N SER A 168 -5.25 -12.72 -5.96
CA SER A 168 -5.71 -11.39 -6.38
C SER A 168 -6.89 -11.34 -7.40
N PRO A 169 -8.05 -10.74 -7.04
CA PRO A 169 -9.30 -10.78 -7.81
C PRO A 169 -9.29 -10.02 -9.16
N ALA A 170 -8.15 -9.51 -9.61
CA ALA A 170 -8.07 -8.63 -10.76
C ALA A 170 -7.47 -9.36 -11.97
N GLY A 171 -8.32 -10.05 -12.72
CA GLY A 171 -7.98 -10.57 -14.04
C GLY A 171 -7.48 -9.46 -14.98
N PRO A 172 -6.92 -9.80 -16.15
CA PRO A 172 -6.53 -8.78 -17.12
C PRO A 172 -7.72 -7.87 -17.44
N PHE A 173 -7.48 -6.57 -17.41
CA PHE A 173 -8.47 -5.57 -17.74
C PHE A 173 -8.27 -5.08 -19.17
N ALA A 174 -9.32 -5.20 -19.99
CA ALA A 174 -9.30 -4.63 -21.32
C ALA A 174 -9.46 -3.11 -21.24
N ASN A 175 -8.56 -2.37 -21.91
CA ASN A 175 -8.77 -0.94 -22.17
C ASN A 175 -9.75 -0.75 -23.36
N LYS A 176 -9.96 0.49 -23.82
CA LYS A 176 -10.88 0.76 -24.96
C LYS A 176 -10.42 0.17 -26.29
N THR A 177 -9.13 -0.13 -26.44
CA THR A 177 -8.58 -0.75 -27.65
C THR A 177 -8.64 -2.28 -27.59
N GLY A 178 -9.14 -2.86 -26.50
CA GLY A 178 -9.14 -4.30 -26.26
C GLY A 178 -7.78 -4.85 -25.79
N THR A 179 -6.78 -3.99 -25.56
CA THR A 179 -5.50 -4.40 -25.02
C THR A 179 -5.69 -4.84 -23.56
N LEU A 180 -5.25 -6.06 -23.26
CA LEU A 180 -5.31 -6.63 -21.93
C LEU A 180 -4.15 -6.10 -21.08
N LEU A 181 -4.49 -5.48 -19.97
CA LEU A 181 -3.56 -4.95 -19.00
C LEU A 181 -3.63 -5.75 -17.71
N HIS A 182 -2.49 -6.30 -17.31
CA HIS A 182 -2.38 -7.12 -16.12
C HIS A 182 -1.86 -6.27 -14.96
N PRO A 183 -2.54 -6.27 -13.82
CA PRO A 183 -2.01 -5.61 -12.64
C PRO A 183 -0.77 -6.37 -12.12
N VAL A 184 0.25 -5.61 -11.77
CA VAL A 184 1.49 -6.08 -11.16
C VAL A 184 1.73 -5.23 -9.92
N GLN A 185 1.84 -5.87 -8.77
CA GLN A 185 2.13 -5.16 -7.53
C GLN A 185 3.55 -4.59 -7.57
N ILE A 186 3.76 -3.39 -7.02
CA ILE A 186 5.09 -2.75 -6.98
C ILE A 186 5.82 -3.19 -5.71
N GLU A 187 6.86 -3.98 -5.88
CA GLU A 187 7.68 -4.59 -4.82
C GLU A 187 9.18 -4.51 -5.12
N THR A 188 9.56 -4.53 -6.40
CA THR A 188 10.95 -4.56 -6.83
C THR A 188 11.44 -3.19 -7.33
N GLN A 189 12.77 -3.01 -7.33
CA GLN A 189 13.39 -1.79 -7.85
C GLN A 189 13.13 -1.59 -9.36
N ILE A 190 12.88 -2.66 -10.12
CA ILE A 190 12.53 -2.57 -11.54
C ILE A 190 11.11 -2.01 -11.68
N GLU A 191 10.14 -2.52 -10.93
CA GLU A 191 8.77 -1.97 -10.94
C GLU A 191 8.74 -0.52 -10.47
N ILE A 192 9.48 -0.17 -9.40
CA ILE A 192 9.59 1.22 -8.95
C ILE A 192 10.15 2.11 -10.07
N SER A 193 11.14 1.64 -10.83
CA SER A 193 11.70 2.39 -11.95
C SER A 193 10.68 2.61 -13.07
N GLN A 194 9.79 1.65 -13.32
CA GLN A 194 8.71 1.80 -14.29
C GLN A 194 7.60 2.72 -13.78
N ALA A 195 7.25 2.63 -12.49
CA ALA A 195 6.34 3.57 -11.83
C ALA A 195 6.82 5.01 -11.99
N VAL A 196 8.12 5.27 -11.81
CA VAL A 196 8.72 6.59 -12.02
C VAL A 196 8.45 7.11 -13.44
N LEU A 197 8.64 6.29 -14.47
CA LEU A 197 8.44 6.74 -15.86
C LEU A 197 6.98 7.13 -16.10
N VAL A 198 6.03 6.29 -15.70
CA VAL A 198 4.59 6.55 -15.87
C VAL A 198 4.16 7.80 -15.09
N ILE A 199 4.58 7.94 -13.84
CA ILE A 199 4.23 9.10 -13.00
C ILE A 199 4.88 10.38 -13.52
N GLN A 200 6.15 10.35 -13.92
CA GLN A 200 6.81 11.52 -14.49
C GLN A 200 6.06 12.02 -15.72
N ASP A 201 5.67 11.14 -16.65
CA ASP A 201 4.99 11.56 -17.87
C ASP A 201 3.57 12.07 -17.60
N ALA A 202 2.85 11.47 -16.65
CA ALA A 202 1.52 11.92 -16.27
C ALA A 202 1.53 13.28 -15.52
N PHE A 203 2.48 13.48 -14.61
CA PHE A 203 2.46 14.60 -13.67
C PHE A 203 3.45 15.72 -13.98
N VAL A 204 4.37 15.55 -14.95
CA VAL A 204 5.31 16.62 -15.30
C VAL A 204 4.59 17.90 -15.73
N ASN A 205 3.38 17.81 -16.29
CA ASN A 205 2.61 18.99 -16.69
C ASN A 205 1.43 19.30 -15.76
N ASP A 206 1.36 18.65 -14.60
CA ASP A 206 0.31 18.93 -13.63
C ASP A 206 0.41 20.37 -13.08
N PRO A 207 -0.70 21.11 -12.93
CA PRO A 207 -0.68 22.49 -12.44
C PRO A 207 -0.04 22.65 -11.06
N VAL A 208 -0.26 21.70 -10.15
CA VAL A 208 0.30 21.75 -8.79
C VAL A 208 1.80 21.49 -8.82
N TYR A 209 2.26 20.50 -9.58
CA TYR A 209 3.70 20.25 -9.73
C TYR A 209 4.43 21.34 -10.53
N GLN A 210 3.73 22.04 -11.44
CA GLN A 210 4.21 23.28 -12.05
C GLN A 210 4.38 24.41 -11.03
N LEU A 211 3.47 24.51 -10.07
CA LEU A 211 3.52 25.49 -9.00
C LEU A 211 4.68 25.21 -8.02
N TYR A 212 4.88 23.95 -7.63
CA TYR A 212 6.03 23.51 -6.84
C TYR A 212 7.36 23.79 -7.55
N CYS A 213 7.50 23.35 -8.79
CA CYS A 213 8.79 23.38 -9.48
C CYS A 213 8.65 23.85 -10.94
N PRO A 214 8.72 25.17 -11.22
CA PRO A 214 8.53 25.69 -12.58
C PRO A 214 9.54 25.17 -13.61
N ASN A 215 10.73 24.76 -13.19
CA ASN A 215 11.72 24.14 -14.08
C ASN A 215 11.34 22.67 -14.37
N VAL A 216 11.09 22.35 -15.64
CA VAL A 216 10.62 21.02 -16.06
C VAL A 216 11.60 19.89 -15.70
N GLN A 217 12.91 20.12 -15.83
CA GLN A 217 13.92 19.10 -15.57
C GLN A 217 14.00 18.79 -14.07
N LYS A 218 14.09 19.84 -13.24
CA LYS A 218 14.07 19.69 -11.77
C LYS A 218 12.76 19.05 -11.28
N ARG A 219 11.63 19.37 -11.90
CA ARG A 219 10.34 18.75 -11.58
C ARG A 219 10.33 17.26 -11.91
N ARG A 220 10.89 16.85 -13.06
CA ARG A 220 11.04 15.43 -13.36
C ARG A 220 11.88 14.73 -12.28
N GLU A 221 13.00 15.31 -11.88
CA GLU A 221 13.85 14.74 -10.82
C GLU A 221 13.12 14.64 -9.46
N MET A 222 12.37 15.68 -9.09
CA MET A 222 11.51 15.68 -7.90
C MET A 222 10.44 14.59 -7.97
N LEU A 223 9.70 14.50 -9.08
CA LEU A 223 8.67 13.47 -9.29
C LEU A 223 9.27 12.06 -9.22
N LYS A 224 10.48 11.85 -9.74
CA LYS A 224 11.20 10.58 -9.61
C LYS A 224 11.46 10.24 -8.14
N ASP A 225 12.10 11.14 -7.41
CA ASP A 225 12.49 10.88 -6.01
C ASP A 225 11.25 10.69 -5.13
N MET A 226 10.20 11.49 -5.36
CA MET A 226 8.91 11.38 -4.68
C MET A 226 8.24 10.02 -4.96
N THR A 227 8.22 9.58 -6.22
CA THR A 227 7.64 8.28 -6.59
C THR A 227 8.42 7.12 -5.95
N VAL A 228 9.75 7.18 -5.95
CA VAL A 228 10.60 6.17 -5.30
C VAL A 228 10.32 6.12 -3.80
N GLN A 229 10.25 7.29 -3.13
CA GLN A 229 9.97 7.37 -1.70
C GLN A 229 8.59 6.81 -1.38
N LEU A 230 7.56 7.27 -2.08
CA LEU A 230 6.18 6.80 -1.90
C LEU A 230 6.07 5.29 -2.10
N ALA A 231 6.62 4.76 -3.19
CA ALA A 231 6.52 3.34 -3.50
C ALA A 231 7.20 2.47 -2.44
N ARG A 232 8.34 2.91 -1.87
CA ARG A 232 9.03 2.21 -0.78
C ARG A 232 8.25 2.27 0.52
N ASP A 233 7.80 3.46 0.89
CA ASP A 233 7.15 3.68 2.17
C ASP A 233 5.74 3.07 2.22
N THR A 234 5.07 2.94 1.09
CA THR A 234 3.70 2.41 1.03
C THR A 234 3.61 1.01 0.42
N GLY A 235 4.71 0.49 -0.15
CA GLY A 235 4.73 -0.82 -0.83
C GLY A 235 4.33 -1.99 0.07
N HIS A 236 4.65 -1.91 1.38
CA HIS A 236 4.25 -2.90 2.38
C HIS A 236 2.72 -2.99 2.56
N ARG A 237 1.95 -1.98 2.11
CA ARG A 237 0.48 -1.90 2.31
C ARG A 237 -0.31 -2.69 1.29
N GLY A 238 0.32 -3.14 0.21
CA GLY A 238 -0.35 -3.93 -0.82
C GLY A 238 -1.09 -3.16 -1.89
N THR A 239 -0.99 -1.84 -1.91
CA THR A 239 -1.89 -0.94 -2.64
C THR A 239 -1.25 -0.21 -3.82
N ASN A 240 -0.01 -0.59 -4.16
CA ASN A 240 0.76 0.00 -5.25
C ASN A 240 0.79 -0.95 -6.44
N PHE A 241 0.32 -0.48 -7.61
CA PHE A 241 0.15 -1.30 -8.79
C PHE A 241 0.67 -0.62 -10.06
N LEU A 242 1.32 -1.40 -10.91
CA LEU A 242 1.47 -1.13 -12.33
C LEU A 242 0.43 -1.93 -13.11
N TYR A 243 0.04 -1.44 -14.28
CA TYR A 243 -0.71 -2.25 -15.23
C TYR A 243 0.09 -2.40 -16.51
N CYS A 244 0.43 -3.64 -16.81
CA CYS A 244 1.40 -4.00 -17.84
C CYS A 244 0.73 -4.79 -18.96
N GLU A 245 1.00 -4.42 -20.21
CA GLU A 245 0.63 -5.24 -21.34
C GLU A 245 1.49 -6.52 -21.36
N GLY A 246 0.87 -7.69 -21.29
CA GLY A 246 1.59 -8.98 -21.28
C GLY A 246 2.07 -9.45 -19.90
N GLY A 247 1.58 -8.87 -18.81
CA GLY A 247 1.80 -9.43 -17.46
C GLY A 247 3.11 -9.03 -16.78
N ILE A 248 3.44 -9.77 -15.71
CA ILE A 248 4.61 -9.54 -14.85
C ILE A 248 5.95 -9.61 -15.61
N PHE A 249 6.02 -10.38 -16.69
CA PHE A 249 7.23 -10.48 -17.52
C PHE A 249 7.45 -9.26 -18.43
N SER A 250 6.52 -8.30 -18.43
CA SER A 250 6.50 -7.14 -19.32
C SER A 250 6.34 -5.82 -18.56
N VAL A 251 6.92 -5.71 -17.36
CA VAL A 251 6.87 -4.46 -16.56
C VAL A 251 7.38 -3.22 -17.29
N GLN A 252 8.27 -3.38 -18.28
CA GLN A 252 8.74 -2.27 -19.12
C GLN A 252 7.66 -1.70 -20.05
N ARG A 253 6.51 -2.39 -20.17
CA ARG A 253 5.33 -1.99 -20.94
C ARG A 253 4.20 -1.51 -20.02
N ALA A 254 4.54 -1.04 -18.81
CA ALA A 254 3.58 -0.45 -17.90
C ALA A 254 2.92 0.79 -18.55
N GLN A 255 1.59 0.84 -18.52
CA GLN A 255 0.80 1.95 -19.06
C GLN A 255 0.08 2.74 -17.97
N ILE A 256 -0.05 2.16 -16.78
CA ILE A 256 -0.74 2.74 -15.63
C ILE A 256 0.13 2.53 -14.40
N CYS A 257 0.19 3.52 -13.53
CA CYS A 257 0.77 3.43 -12.20
C CYS A 257 -0.22 4.00 -11.19
N ILE A 258 -0.43 3.27 -10.09
CA ILE A 258 -1.23 3.69 -8.95
C ILE A 258 -0.40 3.51 -7.70
N LEU A 259 -0.21 4.59 -6.95
CA LEU A 259 0.28 4.55 -5.59
C LEU A 259 -0.88 4.97 -4.67
N GLY A 260 -1.24 4.10 -3.75
CA GLY A 260 -2.41 4.30 -2.90
C GLY A 260 -2.18 3.81 -1.47
N SER A 261 -3.12 4.15 -0.61
CA SER A 261 -3.13 3.76 0.80
C SER A 261 -4.50 3.17 1.16
N PRO A 262 -4.53 2.04 1.90
CA PRO A 262 -5.76 1.37 2.26
C PRO A 262 -6.55 2.18 3.31
N PRO A 263 -7.86 1.92 3.45
CA PRO A 263 -8.70 2.63 4.42
C PRO A 263 -8.22 2.45 5.84
N GLY A 264 -8.24 3.55 6.60
CA GLY A 264 -7.90 3.62 8.02
C GLY A 264 -6.42 3.90 8.31
N THR A 265 -5.61 4.08 7.28
CA THR A 265 -4.34 4.80 7.45
C THR A 265 -4.70 6.23 7.88
N LYS A 266 -4.28 6.64 9.07
CA LYS A 266 -4.58 7.97 9.62
C LYS A 266 -3.45 8.96 9.33
N ASP A 267 -2.24 8.44 9.40
CA ASP A 267 -0.99 9.16 9.18
C ASP A 267 -0.27 8.47 8.01
N GLU A 268 0.68 9.17 7.39
CA GLU A 268 1.54 8.61 6.34
C GLU A 268 0.81 8.21 5.04
N PHE A 269 -0.22 8.95 4.61
CA PHE A 269 -0.84 8.74 3.28
C PHE A 269 0.16 8.79 2.13
N PHE A 270 1.17 9.65 2.29
CA PHE A 270 2.34 9.80 1.43
C PHE A 270 3.58 9.02 1.92
N GLY A 271 3.39 8.00 2.75
CA GLY A 271 4.50 7.33 3.42
C GLY A 271 5.08 8.15 4.56
N SER A 272 6.36 7.96 4.88
CA SER A 272 7.01 8.68 5.97
C SER A 272 6.99 10.18 5.71
N GLU A 273 6.36 10.96 6.60
CA GLU A 273 6.36 12.43 6.53
C GLU A 273 7.79 12.98 6.42
N LEU A 274 8.74 12.39 7.16
CA LEU A 274 10.14 12.76 7.12
C LEU A 274 10.78 12.41 5.76
N GLY A 275 10.46 11.24 5.21
CA GLY A 275 10.91 10.81 3.88
C GLY A 275 10.41 11.76 2.80
N TYR A 276 9.12 12.09 2.82
CA TYR A 276 8.51 13.06 1.91
C TYR A 276 9.11 14.46 2.08
N ALA A 277 9.21 14.95 3.31
CA ALA A 277 9.83 16.25 3.62
C ALA A 277 11.28 16.31 3.12
N LYS A 278 12.07 15.23 3.24
CA LYS A 278 13.44 15.15 2.72
C LYS A 278 13.48 15.33 1.20
N VAL A 279 12.54 14.71 0.47
CA VAL A 279 12.42 14.90 -0.99
C VAL A 279 12.06 16.36 -1.31
N MET A 280 11.08 16.93 -0.62
CA MET A 280 10.64 18.31 -0.84
C MET A 280 11.76 19.31 -0.52
N LEU A 281 12.48 19.13 0.58
CA LEU A 281 13.62 19.98 0.94
C LEU A 281 14.77 19.89 -0.07
N LYS A 282 15.07 18.69 -0.57
CA LYS A 282 16.11 18.47 -1.59
C LYS A 282 15.84 19.26 -2.87
N HIS A 283 14.59 19.29 -3.33
CA HIS A 283 14.24 19.85 -4.64
C HIS A 283 13.72 21.28 -4.59
N LEU A 284 13.02 21.63 -3.51
CA LEU A 284 12.25 22.87 -3.39
C LEU A 284 12.79 23.78 -2.26
N GLY A 285 13.37 23.20 -1.22
CA GLY A 285 13.76 23.91 0.00
C GLY A 285 12.58 24.29 0.89
N MET A 286 12.83 25.06 1.95
CA MET A 286 11.86 25.34 3.03
C MET A 286 10.60 26.12 2.58
N ASN A 287 10.65 26.85 1.47
CA ASN A 287 9.59 27.79 1.07
C ASN A 287 8.28 27.14 0.60
N TYR A 288 8.23 25.80 0.55
CA TYR A 288 7.14 25.05 -0.07
C TYR A 288 6.27 24.28 0.93
N LEU A 289 6.63 24.29 2.22
CA LEU A 289 5.87 23.62 3.28
C LEU A 289 4.43 24.15 3.40
N ASN A 290 4.16 25.41 3.03
CA ASN A 290 2.82 25.98 3.07
C ASN A 290 1.84 25.34 2.07
N ILE A 291 2.34 24.79 0.97
CA ILE A 291 1.47 24.15 -0.03
C ILE A 291 0.95 22.81 0.53
N GLU A 292 1.81 22.03 1.18
CA GLU A 292 1.42 20.77 1.84
C GLU A 292 0.30 20.98 2.86
N ASN A 293 0.40 22.01 3.70
CA ASN A 293 -0.65 22.35 4.66
C ASN A 293 -2.02 22.56 4.00
N THR A 294 -2.06 23.01 2.73
CA THR A 294 -3.32 23.18 2.00
C THR A 294 -3.88 21.82 1.56
N PHE A 295 -3.02 20.89 1.13
CA PHE A 295 -3.41 19.52 0.81
C PHE A 295 -3.83 18.74 2.05
N ASP A 296 -3.11 18.85 3.16
CA ASP A 296 -3.47 18.20 4.42
C ASP A 296 -4.84 18.68 4.90
N LYS A 297 -5.08 20.00 4.85
CA LYS A 297 -6.39 20.56 5.18
C LYS A 297 -7.48 20.08 4.22
N MET A 298 -7.21 20.04 2.92
CA MET A 298 -8.15 19.53 1.93
C MET A 298 -8.49 18.07 2.19
N HIS A 299 -7.47 17.23 2.47
CA HIS A 299 -7.65 15.83 2.83
C HIS A 299 -8.50 15.72 4.09
N GLU A 300 -8.16 16.40 5.18
CA GLU A 300 -8.90 16.37 6.44
C GLU A 300 -10.38 16.75 6.26
N GLU A 301 -10.67 17.79 5.48
CA GLU A 301 -12.02 18.28 5.26
C GLU A 301 -12.81 17.44 4.23
N CYS A 302 -12.15 16.82 3.24
CA CYS A 302 -12.82 16.17 2.10
C CYS A 302 -12.80 14.63 2.12
N CYS A 303 -11.83 14.00 2.79
CA CYS A 303 -11.65 12.53 2.75
C CYS A 303 -12.73 11.75 3.52
N GLY A 304 -13.53 12.45 4.32
CA GLY A 304 -14.53 11.84 5.18
C GLY A 304 -13.91 11.12 6.37
N HIS A 305 -14.50 10.00 6.79
CA HIS A 305 -13.99 9.26 7.93
C HIS A 305 -12.74 8.45 7.52
N LEU A 306 -11.63 8.59 8.24
CA LEU A 306 -10.34 7.95 7.91
C LEU A 306 -10.44 6.44 7.66
N PHE A 307 -11.22 5.74 8.49
CA PHE A 307 -11.46 4.30 8.36
C PHE A 307 -12.36 3.90 7.18
N LYS A 308 -12.83 4.86 6.39
CA LYS A 308 -13.80 4.66 5.31
C LYS A 308 -13.31 5.15 3.96
N HIS A 309 -12.04 5.50 3.77
CA HIS A 309 -11.57 5.88 2.44
C HIS A 309 -10.24 5.23 2.05
N TYR A 310 -10.20 4.62 0.87
CA TYR A 310 -8.99 4.26 0.16
C TYR A 310 -8.43 5.53 -0.50
N TYR A 311 -7.21 5.91 -0.16
CA TYR A 311 -6.59 7.11 -0.74
C TYR A 311 -5.75 6.76 -1.96
N VAL A 312 -6.00 7.43 -3.09
CA VAL A 312 -5.11 7.35 -4.26
C VAL A 312 -4.19 8.56 -4.23
N ALA A 313 -2.95 8.36 -3.80
CA ALA A 313 -1.96 9.43 -3.71
C ALA A 313 -1.49 9.86 -5.12
N LEU A 314 -1.21 8.89 -6.00
CA LEU A 314 -0.83 9.15 -7.40
C LEU A 314 -1.49 8.14 -8.33
N LEU A 315 -2.08 8.64 -9.41
CA LEU A 315 -2.60 7.85 -10.52
C LEU A 315 -2.09 8.45 -11.84
N GLY A 316 -1.20 7.72 -12.51
CA GLY A 316 -0.64 8.12 -13.79
C GLY A 316 -1.01 7.14 -14.90
N THR A 317 -1.18 7.67 -16.12
CA THR A 317 -1.38 6.88 -17.34
C THR A 317 -0.47 7.40 -18.44
N SER A 318 0.15 6.50 -19.22
CA SER A 318 1.06 6.89 -20.31
C SER A 318 0.34 7.39 -21.57
N ASP A 319 -0.87 6.91 -21.85
CA ASP A 319 -1.67 7.30 -23.02
C ASP A 319 -3.11 7.71 -22.63
N PRO A 320 -3.35 8.99 -22.29
CA PRO A 320 -4.67 9.46 -21.92
C PRO A 320 -5.64 9.37 -23.10
N GLY A 321 -6.83 8.81 -22.86
CA GLY A 321 -7.89 8.67 -23.86
C GLY A 321 -8.26 7.23 -24.20
N GLN A 322 -7.32 6.28 -24.03
CA GLN A 322 -7.51 4.85 -24.32
C GLN A 322 -8.34 4.11 -23.25
N GLY A 323 -8.97 4.82 -22.31
CA GLY A 323 -9.69 4.20 -21.19
C GLY A 323 -8.80 3.65 -20.07
N LEU A 324 -7.51 3.99 -20.07
CA LEU A 324 -6.58 3.59 -19.02
C LEU A 324 -7.01 4.05 -17.63
N GLY A 325 -7.60 5.24 -17.50
CA GLY A 325 -8.11 5.71 -16.20
C GLY A 325 -9.22 4.82 -15.63
N THR A 326 -10.13 4.33 -16.47
CA THR A 326 -11.21 3.40 -16.03
C THR A 326 -10.63 2.06 -15.61
N VAL A 327 -9.60 1.58 -16.32
CA VAL A 327 -8.86 0.36 -15.93
C VAL A 327 -8.13 0.56 -14.61
N ALA A 328 -7.48 1.71 -14.41
CA ALA A 328 -6.76 2.03 -13.19
C ALA A 328 -7.66 1.92 -11.94
N LEU A 329 -8.92 2.32 -12.06
CA LEU A 329 -9.84 2.32 -10.92
C LEU A 329 -10.42 0.93 -10.57
N GLN A 330 -10.18 -0.12 -11.36
CA GLN A 330 -10.77 -1.44 -11.10
C GLN A 330 -10.32 -2.01 -9.75
N ILE A 331 -9.00 -2.08 -9.49
CA ILE A 331 -8.50 -2.59 -8.21
C ILE A 331 -8.95 -1.72 -7.02
N PRO A 332 -8.81 -0.38 -7.03
CA PRO A 332 -9.38 0.46 -5.98
C PRO A 332 -10.88 0.22 -5.76
N ASN A 333 -11.68 0.05 -6.83
CA ASN A 333 -13.11 -0.24 -6.70
C ASN A 333 -13.34 -1.61 -6.01
N ASP A 334 -12.61 -2.64 -6.41
CA ASP A 334 -12.71 -3.97 -5.80
C ASP A 334 -12.30 -3.93 -4.32
N ILE A 335 -11.25 -3.17 -4.01
CA ILE A 335 -10.80 -2.91 -2.63
C ILE A 335 -11.92 -2.31 -1.82
N VAL A 336 -12.43 -1.16 -2.25
CA VAL A 336 -13.40 -0.44 -1.44
C VAL A 336 -14.72 -1.21 -1.30
N GLN A 337 -15.10 -2.03 -2.29
CA GLN A 337 -16.29 -2.88 -2.23
C GLN A 337 -16.18 -3.97 -1.18
N GLN A 338 -15.04 -4.66 -1.10
CA GLN A 338 -14.83 -5.72 -0.12
C GLN A 338 -14.82 -5.22 1.32
N VAL A 339 -14.54 -3.93 1.50
CA VAL A 339 -14.24 -3.36 2.81
C VAL A 339 -15.22 -2.27 3.24
N THR A 340 -16.24 -2.00 2.40
CA THR A 340 -17.26 -0.96 2.63
C THR A 340 -16.62 0.42 2.87
N ALA A 341 -15.70 0.79 2.00
CA ALA A 341 -15.04 2.09 1.99
C ALA A 341 -15.45 2.92 0.76
N GLU A 342 -14.94 4.15 0.70
CA GLU A 342 -15.02 5.11 -0.39
C GLU A 342 -13.64 5.20 -1.05
N ILE A 343 -13.56 5.66 -2.29
CA ILE A 343 -12.26 6.07 -2.86
C ILE A 343 -12.14 7.57 -2.68
N TYR A 344 -11.04 8.04 -2.10
CA TYR A 344 -10.69 9.46 -2.01
C TYR A 344 -9.50 9.77 -2.92
N ILE A 345 -9.60 10.89 -3.65
CA ILE A 345 -8.53 11.41 -4.49
C ILE A 345 -8.41 12.93 -4.33
N ASP A 346 -7.18 13.42 -4.44
CA ASP A 346 -6.90 14.82 -4.68
C ASP A 346 -6.67 15.04 -6.17
N ASN A 347 -7.50 15.86 -6.81
CA ASN A 347 -7.35 16.20 -8.22
C ASN A 347 -6.89 17.65 -8.36
N SER A 348 -5.80 17.89 -9.08
CA SER A 348 -5.29 19.25 -9.37
C SER A 348 -5.45 19.65 -10.85
N ASN A 349 -6.05 18.78 -11.66
CA ASN A 349 -6.21 19.01 -13.10
C ASN A 349 -7.68 19.07 -13.49
N GLU A 350 -8.16 20.26 -13.85
CA GLU A 350 -9.57 20.50 -14.20
C GLU A 350 -10.07 19.60 -15.33
N ARG A 351 -9.18 19.23 -16.27
CA ARG A 351 -9.53 18.34 -17.39
C ARG A 351 -9.98 16.95 -16.94
N ASN A 352 -9.52 16.51 -15.77
CA ASN A 352 -9.86 15.21 -15.20
C ASN A 352 -11.23 15.20 -14.51
N LEU A 353 -11.82 16.36 -14.18
CA LEU A 353 -13.10 16.41 -13.45
C LEU A 353 -14.22 15.69 -14.21
N LYS A 354 -14.29 15.87 -15.53
CA LYS A 354 -15.28 15.18 -16.38
C LYS A 354 -15.07 13.67 -16.39
N PHE A 355 -13.82 13.21 -16.32
CA PHE A 355 -13.52 11.77 -16.26
C PHE A 355 -13.95 11.22 -14.90
N TYR A 356 -13.48 11.79 -13.80
CA TYR A 356 -13.83 11.32 -12.46
C TYR A 356 -15.33 11.38 -12.18
N GLY A 357 -16.03 12.42 -12.65
CA GLY A 357 -17.49 12.50 -12.55
C GLY A 357 -18.22 11.35 -13.27
N LYS A 358 -17.71 10.89 -14.43
CA LYS A 358 -18.25 9.70 -15.11
C LYS A 358 -17.96 8.40 -14.36
N GLU A 359 -16.84 8.34 -13.67
CA GLU A 359 -16.45 7.20 -12.82
C GLU A 359 -17.16 7.22 -11.45
N GLY A 360 -18.09 8.17 -11.22
CA GLY A 360 -18.93 8.24 -10.02
C GLY A 360 -18.33 9.05 -8.87
N PHE A 361 -17.25 9.78 -9.10
CA PHE A 361 -16.70 10.69 -8.09
C PHE A 361 -17.53 11.98 -7.98
N GLN A 362 -17.67 12.45 -6.75
CA GLN A 362 -18.28 13.73 -6.40
C GLN A 362 -17.22 14.67 -5.84
N ILE A 363 -17.34 15.96 -6.12
CA ILE A 363 -16.49 17.01 -5.53
C ILE A 363 -17.01 17.31 -4.13
N TYR A 364 -16.13 17.22 -3.13
CA TYR A 364 -16.46 17.55 -1.73
C TYR A 364 -15.88 18.88 -1.28
N GLY A 365 -14.79 19.31 -1.90
CA GLY A 365 -14.21 20.63 -1.67
C GLY A 365 -13.38 21.10 -2.84
N GLU A 366 -13.27 22.41 -2.97
CA GLU A 366 -12.41 23.10 -3.93
C GLU A 366 -11.49 24.05 -3.16
N TYR A 367 -10.19 23.94 -3.44
CA TYR A 367 -9.15 24.69 -2.75
C TYR A 367 -8.31 25.45 -3.75
N ALA A 368 -7.94 26.66 -3.37
CA ALA A 368 -7.04 27.50 -4.13
C ALA A 368 -5.64 27.44 -3.51
N ILE A 369 -4.74 26.74 -4.19
CA ILE A 369 -3.35 26.62 -3.76
C ILE A 369 -2.57 27.81 -4.33
N THR A 370 -2.02 28.65 -3.45
CA THR A 370 -1.32 29.87 -3.84
C THR A 370 0.15 29.80 -3.46
N HIS A 371 1.03 30.04 -4.44
CA HIS A 371 2.47 30.11 -4.20
C HIS A 371 3.11 31.15 -5.13
N LYS A 372 3.91 32.06 -4.56
CA LYS A 372 4.61 33.14 -5.29
C LYS A 372 3.70 33.92 -6.26
N GLY A 373 2.49 34.25 -5.81
CA GLY A 373 1.51 35.01 -6.58
C GLY A 373 0.82 34.24 -7.71
N LYS A 374 1.13 32.95 -7.91
CA LYS A 374 0.38 32.07 -8.80
C LYS A 374 -0.61 31.25 -7.98
N GLN A 375 -1.77 30.98 -8.57
CA GLN A 375 -2.83 30.20 -7.96
C GLN A 375 -3.23 29.04 -8.88
N VAL A 376 -3.41 27.86 -8.31
CA VAL A 376 -3.96 26.68 -8.98
C VAL A 376 -5.12 26.14 -8.14
N LYS A 377 -6.10 25.52 -8.80
CA LYS A 377 -7.22 24.88 -8.11
C LYS A 377 -6.92 23.41 -7.86
N ALA A 378 -7.38 22.90 -6.73
CA ALA A 378 -7.43 21.48 -6.42
C ALA A 378 -8.82 21.11 -5.89
N TRP A 379 -9.21 19.86 -6.09
CA TRP A 379 -10.51 19.32 -5.72
C TRP A 379 -10.31 18.04 -4.93
N GLY A 380 -10.85 18.01 -3.71
CA GLY A 380 -11.00 16.76 -2.95
C GLY A 380 -12.24 16.05 -3.47
N MET A 381 -12.08 14.83 -3.98
CA MET A 381 -13.17 14.07 -4.60
C MET A 381 -13.33 12.70 -3.95
N ARG A 382 -14.58 12.25 -3.77
CA ARG A 382 -14.87 10.89 -3.29
C ARG A 382 -15.80 10.14 -4.21
N LYS A 383 -15.60 8.83 -4.30
CA LYS A 383 -16.53 7.89 -4.92
C LYS A 383 -17.15 7.04 -3.82
N ASN A 384 -18.45 7.25 -3.60
CA ASN A 384 -19.24 6.42 -2.68
C ASN A 384 -19.63 5.12 -3.36
N ILE A 385 -19.63 4.04 -2.59
CA ILE A 385 -20.25 2.79 -3.02
C ILE A 385 -21.73 2.90 -2.76
N THR A 386 -22.54 2.70 -3.80
CA THR A 386 -23.99 2.69 -3.66
C THR A 386 -24.44 1.28 -3.28
N TYR A 387 -25.01 1.14 -2.09
CA TYR A 387 -25.76 -0.06 -1.68
C TYR A 387 -27.23 0.12 -2.10
N ASP A 388 -27.90 -0.95 -2.48
CA ASP A 388 -29.35 -0.90 -2.68
C ASP A 388 -30.05 -0.80 -1.32
N ASN A 389 -31.36 -0.56 -1.37
CA ASN A 389 -32.23 -0.52 -0.20
C ASN A 389 -32.26 -1.84 0.59
N SER A 390 -31.73 -2.95 0.05
CA SER A 390 -31.58 -4.21 0.76
C SER A 390 -30.24 -4.37 1.49
N GLY A 391 -29.38 -3.35 1.45
CA GLY A 391 -28.04 -3.38 2.04
C GLY A 391 -27.07 -4.24 1.25
N PHE A 392 -27.46 -4.71 0.06
CA PHE A 392 -26.59 -5.42 -0.86
C PHE A 392 -25.96 -4.40 -1.83
N LEU A 393 -24.77 -4.73 -2.32
CA LEU A 393 -24.07 -3.91 -3.30
C LEU A 393 -24.93 -3.76 -4.56
N VAL A 394 -25.33 -2.53 -4.93
CA VAL A 394 -25.77 -2.30 -6.30
C VAL A 394 -24.53 -2.46 -7.15
N LYS A 395 -24.43 -3.55 -7.92
CA LYS A 395 -23.49 -3.56 -9.05
C LYS A 395 -23.90 -2.43 -9.99
N GLN A 396 -23.35 -1.24 -9.80
CA GLN A 396 -23.32 -0.23 -10.85
C GLN A 396 -22.26 -0.66 -11.87
N TYR A 397 -22.62 -1.68 -12.65
CA TYR A 397 -21.99 -1.97 -13.92
C TYR A 397 -23.09 -2.03 -14.97
N THR A 398 -23.39 -0.87 -15.57
CA THR A 398 -24.01 -0.80 -16.90
C THR A 398 -23.20 0.16 -17.78
N GLY A 399 -21.88 -0.02 -17.78
CA GLY A 399 -20.97 0.55 -18.78
C GLY A 399 -20.78 -0.39 -19.96
N GLY A 400 -21.86 -0.96 -20.50
CA GLY A 400 -21.86 -1.74 -21.74
C GLY A 400 -22.84 -1.11 -22.72
N LYS A 401 -22.32 -0.46 -23.76
CA LYS A 401 -23.04 -0.26 -25.02
C LYS A 401 -22.46 -1.19 -26.06
#